data_AF-A0A7S0B5Q3-F1
#
_entry.id   AF-A0A7S0B5Q3-F1
#
_cell.length_a   1.000
_cell.length_b   1.000
_cell.length_c   1.000
_cell.angle_alpha   90.00
_cell.angle_beta   90.00
_cell.angle_gamma   90.00
#
_symmetry.space_group_name_H-M   'P 1'
#
loop_
_entity.id
_entity.type
_entity.pdbx_description
1 polymer ?
#
loop_
_entity_poly.entity_id
_entity_poly.type
_entity_poly.pdbx_seq_one_letter_code
_entity_poly.pdbx_strand_id
1 'polypeptide(L)'
;MRLLRALLLAAALASIACSQEGEDAGPLEEEDGLEEEEQEDQDLMLPEEELPEQQGPLLGHKHGTACVKMAEELETSIGLFDDFDMGDSSRDSLAQKMHEHAETLLGRSSPNFRHAMHAKLSEVHSSQAGFGAHDACEFLLRHHGEL
;
A
#
# COMPACT_ATOMS: atom_id res chain seq x y z
N MET A 1 -47.60 8.92 20.36
CA MET A 1 -48.61 8.80 19.29
C MET A 1 -48.51 10.00 18.36
N ARG A 2 -48.10 9.77 17.10
CA ARG A 2 -48.29 10.59 15.87
C ARG A 2 -47.51 9.83 14.77
N LEU A 3 -48.11 8.79 14.20
CA LEU A 3 -48.89 8.78 12.95
C LEU A 3 -47.99 8.69 11.70
N LEU A 4 -48.01 7.48 11.12
CA LEU A 4 -47.49 7.10 9.80
C LEU A 4 -48.10 7.95 8.66
N ARG A 5 -47.30 8.20 7.61
CA ARG A 5 -47.71 8.26 6.19
C ARG A 5 -46.52 7.75 5.35
N ALA A 6 -46.58 6.59 4.67
CA ALA A 6 -47.22 6.34 3.36
C ALA A 6 -46.63 7.26 2.27
N LEU A 7 -46.29 6.89 1.05
CA LEU A 7 -46.30 5.70 0.17
C LEU A 7 -45.73 6.23 -1.19
N LEU A 8 -45.43 5.34 -2.15
CA LEU A 8 -45.26 5.54 -3.62
C LEU A 8 -43.80 5.66 -4.12
N LEU A 9 -43.21 4.62 -4.72
CA LEU A 9 -43.38 4.01 -6.06
C LEU A 9 -42.80 4.79 -7.26
N ALA A 10 -41.99 4.05 -8.01
CA ALA A 10 -41.76 4.06 -9.46
C ALA A 10 -40.77 5.08 -10.06
N ALA A 11 -39.75 4.57 -10.76
CA ALA A 11 -39.72 4.59 -12.23
C ALA A 11 -38.55 3.75 -12.78
N ALA A 12 -38.83 3.06 -13.88
CA ALA A 12 -37.94 2.18 -14.64
C ALA A 12 -37.24 2.93 -15.79
N LEU A 13 -36.45 2.14 -16.56
CA LEU A 13 -35.90 2.39 -17.92
C LEU A 13 -34.54 3.10 -17.95
N ALA A 14 -33.64 2.88 -18.90
CA ALA A 14 -33.31 1.81 -19.84
C ALA A 14 -32.09 2.36 -20.63
N SER A 15 -31.23 1.46 -21.13
CA SER A 15 -30.36 1.63 -22.29
C SER A 15 -29.21 2.65 -22.22
N ILE A 16 -27.97 2.15 -22.19
CA ILE A 16 -26.90 2.66 -23.07
C ILE A 16 -26.13 1.46 -23.62
N ALA A 17 -26.27 1.24 -24.93
CA ALA A 17 -25.36 0.46 -25.75
C ALA A 17 -24.17 1.37 -26.12
N CYS A 18 -22.94 0.85 -26.04
CA CYS A 18 -21.81 1.42 -26.75
C CYS A 18 -21.06 0.31 -27.46
N SER A 19 -21.09 0.38 -28.79
CA SER A 19 -20.22 -0.30 -29.73
C SER A 19 -18.77 0.12 -29.53
N GLN A 20 -17.83 -0.79 -29.70
CA GLN A 20 -16.50 -0.48 -30.21
C GLN A 20 -16.09 -1.54 -31.24
N GLU A 21 -16.13 -1.13 -32.50
CA GLU A 21 -15.41 -1.74 -33.62
C GLU A 21 -13.97 -1.20 -33.59
N GLY A 22 -12.98 -2.05 -33.88
CA GLY A 22 -11.58 -1.65 -33.89
C GLY A 22 -10.62 -2.78 -34.24
N GLU A 23 -10.84 -3.43 -35.38
CA GLU A 23 -9.86 -4.28 -36.07
C GLU A 23 -9.46 -3.55 -37.35
N ASP A 24 -8.23 -3.05 -37.46
CA ASP A 24 -7.55 -2.98 -38.76
C ASP A 24 -6.03 -2.96 -38.60
N ALA A 25 -5.40 -3.69 -39.51
CA ALA A 25 -4.02 -4.14 -39.50
C ALA A 25 -3.04 -3.07 -39.99
N GLY A 26 -1.75 -3.29 -39.70
CA GLY A 26 -0.63 -2.38 -39.92
C GLY A 26 -0.29 -2.03 -41.38
N PRO A 27 0.80 -1.28 -41.56
CA PRO A 27 1.94 -1.88 -42.26
C PRO A 27 3.29 -1.65 -41.56
N LEU A 28 4.13 -2.66 -41.70
CA LEU A 28 5.55 -2.71 -41.37
C LEU A 28 6.34 -1.91 -42.42
N GLU A 29 7.25 -1.04 -41.98
CA GLU A 29 8.37 -0.60 -42.80
C GLU A 29 9.66 -0.83 -42.01
N GLU A 30 10.50 -1.68 -42.61
CA GLU A 30 11.87 -1.99 -42.22
C GLU A 30 12.78 -0.83 -42.65
N GLU A 31 13.69 -0.38 -41.79
CA GLU A 31 14.96 0.13 -42.30
C GLU A 31 16.14 -0.28 -41.42
N ASP A 32 17.10 -0.84 -42.13
CA ASP A 32 18.41 -1.39 -41.78
C ASP A 32 19.38 -0.27 -41.34
N GLY A 33 20.36 -0.62 -40.52
CA GLY A 33 21.31 0.37 -39.99
C GLY A 33 22.34 -0.24 -39.04
N LEU A 34 23.07 -1.25 -39.53
CA LEU A 34 24.29 -1.76 -38.91
C LEU A 34 25.44 -0.76 -39.08
N GLU A 35 26.01 -0.27 -37.98
CA GLU A 35 27.39 0.22 -37.94
C GLU A 35 28.11 -0.34 -36.70
N GLU A 36 29.31 -0.85 -36.95
CA GLU A 36 30.14 -1.68 -36.07
C GLU A 36 30.98 -0.86 -35.08
N GLU A 37 31.12 -1.45 -33.88
CA GLU A 37 32.28 -1.51 -32.97
C GLU A 37 33.12 -0.26 -32.65
N GLU A 38 33.17 0.09 -31.35
CA GLU A 38 34.42 0.44 -30.68
C GLU A 38 34.45 -0.19 -29.27
N GLN A 39 35.55 -0.87 -28.99
CA GLN A 39 35.88 -1.65 -27.80
C GLN A 39 36.91 -0.86 -26.97
N GLU A 40 37.03 -1.19 -25.68
CA GLU A 40 37.89 -0.58 -24.64
C GLU A 40 37.14 0.52 -23.86
N ASP A 41 36.73 0.31 -22.61
CA ASP A 41 37.62 0.20 -21.46
C ASP A 41 37.17 -0.82 -20.40
N GLN A 42 38.13 -1.59 -19.90
CA GLN A 42 38.03 -2.38 -18.68
C GLN A 42 38.02 -1.45 -17.47
N ASP A 43 36.85 -0.93 -17.09
CA ASP A 43 36.69 -0.34 -15.77
C ASP A 43 36.53 -1.47 -14.75
N LEU A 44 37.52 -1.56 -13.87
CA LEU A 44 37.55 -2.46 -12.72
C LEU A 44 36.22 -2.39 -11.97
N MET A 45 35.37 -3.41 -12.14
CA MET A 45 34.37 -3.75 -11.13
C MET A 45 35.13 -4.15 -9.87
N LEU A 46 35.47 -3.16 -9.05
CA LEU A 46 35.62 -3.36 -7.62
C LEU A 46 34.42 -4.19 -7.18
N PRO A 47 34.60 -5.30 -6.44
CA PRO A 47 33.48 -5.84 -5.71
C PRO A 47 32.95 -4.68 -4.87
N GLU A 48 31.73 -4.23 -5.15
CA GLU A 48 30.95 -3.51 -4.15
C GLU A 48 30.98 -4.45 -2.94
N GLU A 49 31.85 -4.16 -1.98
CA GLU A 49 31.65 -4.68 -0.64
C GLU A 49 30.24 -4.21 -0.31
N GLU A 50 29.30 -5.16 -0.31
CA GLU A 50 27.93 -4.96 0.12
C GLU A 50 28.03 -4.34 1.51
N LEU A 51 28.03 -3.01 1.56
CA LEU A 51 27.89 -2.27 2.80
C LEU A 51 26.64 -2.87 3.42
N PRO A 52 26.72 -3.45 4.62
CA PRO A 52 25.58 -4.15 5.19
C PRO A 52 24.42 -3.18 5.15
N GLU A 53 23.44 -3.49 4.29
CA GLU A 53 22.24 -2.66 4.10
C GLU A 53 21.79 -2.28 5.49
N GLN A 54 21.67 -0.98 5.76
CA GLN A 54 21.37 -0.46 7.08
C GLN A 54 20.27 -1.31 7.70
N GLN A 55 20.65 -2.15 8.67
CA GLN A 55 19.77 -3.15 9.22
C GLN A 55 18.75 -2.40 10.06
N GLY A 56 17.60 -2.06 9.45
CA GLY A 56 16.52 -1.36 10.11
C GLY A 56 16.06 -2.15 11.34
N PRO A 57 15.37 -1.50 12.30
CA PRO A 57 15.02 -2.13 13.59
C PRO A 57 14.13 -3.38 13.46
N LEU A 58 13.53 -3.61 12.29
CA LEU A 58 12.75 -4.80 11.98
C LEU A 58 13.60 -5.99 11.52
N LEU A 59 14.81 -5.76 11.00
CA LEU A 59 15.63 -6.83 10.46
C LEU A 59 16.16 -7.70 11.61
N GLY A 60 15.88 -9.01 11.54
CA GLY A 60 16.21 -9.95 12.62
C GLY A 60 15.31 -9.85 13.85
N HIS A 61 14.35 -8.92 13.91
CA HIS A 61 13.37 -8.87 14.99
C HIS A 61 12.39 -10.05 14.88
N LYS A 62 12.06 -10.70 16.00
CA LYS A 62 11.21 -11.91 16.06
C LYS A 62 9.87 -11.79 15.33
N HIS A 63 9.32 -10.58 15.25
CA HIS A 63 8.05 -10.28 14.60
C HIS A 63 8.20 -9.39 13.35
N GLY A 64 9.41 -8.96 13.01
CA GLY A 64 9.65 -7.97 11.94
C GLY A 64 9.12 -8.44 10.59
N THR A 65 9.66 -9.56 10.09
CA THR A 65 9.25 -10.15 8.79
C THR A 65 7.77 -10.49 8.73
N ALA A 66 7.22 -11.06 9.81
CA ALA A 66 5.81 -11.43 9.85
C ALA A 66 4.90 -10.19 9.84
N CYS A 67 5.27 -9.13 10.58
CA CYS A 67 4.52 -7.89 10.57
C CYS A 67 4.51 -7.25 9.19
N VAL A 68 5.68 -7.08 8.57
CA VAL A 68 5.81 -6.40 7.27
C VAL A 68 4.95 -7.10 6.24
N LYS A 69 5.04 -8.43 6.15
CA LYS A 69 4.20 -9.23 5.25
C LYS A 69 2.70 -8.99 5.46
N MET A 70 2.23 -9.00 6.71
CA MET A 70 0.82 -8.74 7.01
C MET A 70 0.40 -7.31 6.64
N ALA A 71 1.28 -6.34 6.84
CA ALA A 71 1.04 -4.94 6.45
C ALA A 71 1.01 -4.75 4.92
N GLU A 72 1.88 -5.42 4.16
CA GLU A 72 1.85 -5.41 2.68
C GLU A 72 0.59 -6.08 2.12
N GLU A 73 0.17 -7.20 2.71
CA GLU A 73 -1.11 -7.85 2.38
C GLU A 73 -2.29 -6.92 2.66
N LEU A 74 -2.22 -6.14 3.74
CA LEU A 74 -3.22 -5.14 4.09
C LEU A 74 -3.29 -4.02 3.04
N GLU A 75 -2.14 -3.50 2.58
CA GLU A 75 -2.06 -2.48 1.52
C GLU A 75 -2.71 -2.94 0.21
N THR A 76 -2.54 -4.22 -0.12
CA THR A 76 -3.19 -4.83 -1.31
C THR A 76 -4.71 -4.89 -1.17
N SER A 77 -5.23 -5.00 0.05
CA SER A 77 -6.66 -5.24 0.30
C SER A 77 -7.49 -3.97 0.54
N ILE A 78 -6.90 -2.93 1.14
CA ILE A 78 -7.62 -1.69 1.51
C ILE A 78 -7.09 -0.48 0.73
N GLY A 79 -5.79 -0.44 0.46
CA GLY A 79 -5.08 0.71 -0.10
C GLY A 79 -3.78 0.97 0.65
N LEU A 80 -2.87 1.71 0.01
CA LEU A 80 -1.55 2.02 0.55
C LEU A 80 -1.67 2.87 1.82
N PHE A 81 -0.74 2.71 2.77
CA PHE A 81 -0.81 3.50 4.01
C PHE A 81 -0.57 5.00 3.77
N ASP A 82 0.15 5.37 2.72
CA ASP A 82 0.47 6.74 2.34
C ASP A 82 -0.40 7.31 1.21
N ASP A 83 -1.48 6.61 0.83
CA ASP A 83 -2.48 7.13 -0.10
C ASP A 83 -3.20 8.35 0.52
N PHE A 84 -2.76 9.55 0.15
CA PHE A 84 -3.27 10.81 0.68
C PHE A 84 -4.69 11.15 0.20
N ASP A 85 -5.19 10.47 -0.83
CA ASP A 85 -6.57 10.60 -1.30
C ASP A 85 -7.52 9.66 -0.54
N MET A 86 -6.98 8.81 0.36
CA MET A 86 -7.75 7.89 1.17
C MET A 86 -8.69 8.62 2.15
N GLY A 87 -9.97 8.22 2.12
CA GLY A 87 -10.99 8.72 3.03
C GLY A 87 -10.86 8.19 4.47
N ASP A 88 -11.52 8.88 5.40
CA ASP A 88 -11.47 8.58 6.84
C ASP A 88 -11.90 7.15 7.19
N SER A 89 -12.94 6.63 6.53
CA SER A 89 -13.42 5.26 6.74
C SER A 89 -12.37 4.20 6.36
N SER A 90 -11.58 4.45 5.31
CA SER A 90 -10.53 3.53 4.88
C SER A 90 -9.32 3.60 5.80
N ARG A 91 -8.95 4.81 6.25
CA ARG A 91 -7.93 5.00 7.31
C ARG A 91 -8.29 4.26 8.59
N ASP A 92 -9.54 4.35 9.04
CA ASP A 92 -10.02 3.64 10.23
C ASP A 92 -10.00 2.12 10.04
N SER A 93 -10.28 1.65 8.82
CA SER A 93 -10.17 0.23 8.48
C SER A 93 -8.72 -0.27 8.51
N LEU A 94 -7.77 0.49 7.98
CA LEU A 94 -6.33 0.20 8.11
C LEU A 94 -5.90 0.16 9.58
N ALA A 95 -6.30 1.17 10.36
CA ALA A 95 -5.96 1.26 11.78
C ALA A 95 -6.53 0.08 12.60
N GLN A 96 -7.76 -0.33 12.31
CA GLN A 96 -8.40 -1.50 12.92
C GLN A 96 -7.67 -2.79 12.52
N LYS A 97 -7.28 -2.96 11.26
CA LYS A 97 -6.57 -4.17 10.81
C LYS A 97 -5.17 -4.28 11.39
N MET A 98 -4.43 -3.17 11.47
CA MET A 98 -3.15 -3.16 12.18
C MET A 98 -3.31 -3.48 13.68
N HIS A 99 -4.41 -3.06 14.31
CA HIS A 99 -4.72 -3.45 15.67
C HIS A 99 -4.94 -4.97 15.82
N GLU A 100 -5.68 -5.59 14.90
CA GLU A 100 -5.86 -7.06 14.83
C GLU A 100 -4.53 -7.79 14.55
N HIS A 101 -3.64 -7.19 13.74
CA HIS A 101 -2.30 -7.73 13.51
C HIS A 101 -1.46 -7.71 14.79
N ALA A 102 -1.55 -6.66 15.61
CA ALA A 102 -0.89 -6.64 16.91
C ALA A 102 -1.39 -7.77 17.83
N GLU A 103 -2.71 -8.00 17.89
CA GLU A 103 -3.28 -9.13 18.65
C GLU A 103 -2.76 -10.47 18.15
N THR A 104 -2.68 -10.65 16.83
CA THR A 104 -2.21 -11.89 16.20
C THR A 104 -0.72 -12.13 16.45
N LEU A 105 0.12 -11.10 16.28
CA LEU A 105 1.58 -11.20 16.38
C LEU A 105 2.06 -11.25 17.83
N LEU A 106 1.45 -10.45 18.71
CA LEU A 106 1.94 -10.24 20.07
C LEU A 106 1.10 -10.97 21.13
N GLY A 107 -0.05 -11.52 20.73
CA GLY A 107 -1.05 -12.08 21.67
C GLY A 107 -1.74 -11.00 22.51
N ARG A 108 -1.52 -9.72 22.21
CA ARG A 108 -2.07 -8.55 22.91
C ARG A 108 -2.09 -7.36 21.98
N SER A 109 -3.02 -6.44 22.23
CA SER A 109 -2.98 -5.11 21.61
C SER A 109 -3.39 -4.05 22.61
N SER A 110 -2.74 -2.89 22.54
CA SER A 110 -3.11 -1.75 23.37
C SER A 110 -4.48 -1.23 22.92
N PRO A 111 -5.42 -0.92 23.85
CA PRO A 111 -6.74 -0.40 23.49
C PRO A 111 -6.65 0.95 22.77
N ASN A 112 -5.55 1.68 22.92
CA ASN A 112 -5.33 2.97 22.28
C ASN A 112 -4.61 2.87 20.93
N PHE A 113 -4.12 1.68 20.55
CA PHE A 113 -3.28 1.55 19.36
C PHE A 113 -4.04 1.89 18.07
N ARG A 114 -5.29 1.43 17.90
CA ARG A 114 -6.11 1.81 16.73
C ARG A 114 -6.20 3.32 16.60
N HIS A 115 -6.49 4.01 17.70
CA HIS A 115 -6.58 5.47 17.68
C HIS A 115 -5.24 6.12 17.32
N ALA A 116 -4.14 5.63 17.90
CA ALA A 116 -2.80 6.12 17.60
C ALA A 116 -2.41 5.88 16.13
N MET A 117 -2.74 4.72 15.57
CA MET A 117 -2.50 4.39 14.16
C MET A 117 -3.34 5.27 13.24
N HIS A 118 -4.62 5.48 13.55
CA HIS A 118 -5.47 6.39 12.78
C HIS A 118 -4.94 7.83 12.78
N ALA A 119 -4.51 8.32 13.95
CA ALA A 119 -3.90 9.64 14.08
C ALA A 119 -2.60 9.72 13.27
N LYS A 120 -1.78 8.66 13.27
CA LYS A 120 -0.56 8.58 12.47
C LYS A 120 -0.85 8.65 10.97
N LEU A 121 -1.81 7.88 10.47
CA LEU A 121 -2.23 7.94 9.06
C LEU A 121 -2.75 9.32 8.68
N SER A 122 -3.53 9.96 9.56
CA SER A 122 -4.02 11.32 9.34
C SER A 122 -2.88 12.34 9.23
N GLU A 123 -1.84 12.21 10.06
CA GLU A 123 -0.62 13.03 9.98
C GLU A 123 0.11 12.80 8.65
N VAL A 124 0.39 11.54 8.31
CA VAL A 124 1.05 11.13 7.06
C VAL A 124 0.33 11.72 5.85
N HIS A 125 -0.99 11.55 5.76
CA HIS A 125 -1.78 12.05 4.63
C HIS A 125 -1.80 13.58 4.57
N SER A 126 -1.88 14.27 5.71
CA SER A 126 -1.87 15.74 5.76
C SER A 126 -0.52 16.35 5.39
N SER A 127 0.57 15.63 5.66
CA SER A 127 1.94 16.05 5.37
C SER A 127 2.44 15.52 4.03
N GLN A 128 1.68 14.64 3.38
CA GLN A 128 2.09 13.90 2.17
C GLN A 128 3.45 13.21 2.36
N ALA A 129 3.70 12.69 3.56
CA ALA A 129 4.91 11.95 3.86
C ALA A 129 4.80 10.50 3.36
N GLY A 130 5.94 9.92 2.97
CA GLY A 130 6.00 8.47 2.71
C GLY A 130 5.82 7.69 4.02
N PHE A 131 5.03 6.63 3.96
CA PHE A 131 4.80 5.75 5.09
C PHE A 131 4.34 4.38 4.57
N GLY A 132 5.24 3.40 4.60
CA GLY A 132 4.97 2.07 4.08
C GLY A 132 4.73 1.02 5.16
N ALA A 133 4.62 -0.24 4.73
CA ALA A 133 4.49 -1.40 5.61
C ALA A 133 5.59 -1.49 6.70
N HIS A 134 6.84 -1.15 6.36
CA HIS A 134 7.95 -1.11 7.32
C HIS A 134 7.70 -0.07 8.43
N ASP A 135 7.30 1.14 8.09
CA ASP A 135 7.03 2.21 9.06
C ASP A 135 5.83 1.86 9.94
N ALA A 136 4.77 1.29 9.35
CA ALA A 136 3.59 0.81 10.06
C ALA A 136 3.94 -0.26 11.10
N CYS A 137 4.82 -1.18 10.74
CA CYS A 137 5.30 -2.24 11.62
C CYS A 137 6.23 -1.75 12.71
N GLU A 138 7.14 -0.83 12.39
CA GLU A 138 7.98 -0.19 13.38
C GLU A 138 7.13 0.58 14.39
N PHE A 139 6.14 1.35 13.91
CA PHE A 139 5.19 2.07 14.76
C PHE A 139 4.41 1.12 15.68
N LEU A 140 3.87 0.02 15.12
CA LEU A 140 3.17 -1.01 15.89
C LEU A 140 4.06 -1.58 17.00
N LEU A 141 5.26 -2.02 16.67
CA LEU A 141 6.13 -2.71 17.62
C LEU A 141 6.68 -1.75 18.68
N ARG A 142 7.09 -0.53 18.30
CA ARG A 142 7.50 0.52 19.26
C ARG A 142 6.35 0.89 20.21
N HIS A 143 5.14 1.07 19.69
CA HIS A 143 3.97 1.39 20.51
C HIS A 143 3.64 0.30 21.55
N HIS A 144 4.02 -0.95 21.27
CA HIS A 144 3.83 -2.08 22.19
C HIS A 144 5.08 -2.41 23.03
N GLY A 145 6.18 -1.68 22.88
CA GLY A 145 7.43 -1.90 23.62
C GLY A 145 8.18 -3.16 23.19
N GLU A 146 8.03 -3.57 21.93
CA GLU A 146 8.76 -4.69 21.33
C GLU A 146 10.01 -4.22 20.56
N LEU A 147 10.15 -2.91 20.34
CA LEU A 147 11.31 -2.22 19.76
C LEU A 147 11.73 -1.02 20.60
#